data_AF-A0A1F9DKJ3-F1
#
_entry.id   AF-A0A1F9DKJ3-F1
#
_cell.length_a   1.000
_cell.length_b   1.000
_cell.length_c   1.000
_cell.angle_alpha   90.00
_cell.angle_beta   90.00
_cell.angle_gamma   90.00
#
_symmetry.space_group_name_H-M   'P 1'
#
loop_
_entity.id
_entity.type
_entity.pdbx_description
1 polymer ?
#
loop_
_entity_poly.entity_id
_entity_poly.type
_entity_poly.pdbx_seq_one_letter_code
_entity_poly.pdbx_strand_id
1 'polypeptide(L)'
;MILSTNYLSKASVLILSGFFFFSVVANAKEIKTGTAPFSDTKFRIAIFPVENLSGTVAPLKEIRQALTEKLSKQGFQVLGEENLEKFMAKHRIRYVAGLDREIARAFKEEIGIEGVLITSLEFYSETNPPKVALTSRLISTGEAPSILWIDGIGLAGDDSPGILGLGLIEDPKALLEKAMKSMTDSLMRYLLTGRNEGDGRGAKKKFKPKVAYRSPELDPERKYVVAVLPFFNRSERKYAGEILVLHFIRELRRFNNFDVIEPGILRQELLGLRVIMEDGVSLANADAIFSTLNPDVILSGKVIDYQDYQGVWGKPKVDFFTLFIERKSREIVWNSSSYNEGDEGVFFFDRGRVNTAYVMASQMVKWIGKSVAK
;
A
#
# COMPACT_ATOMS: atom_id res chain seq x y z
N MET A 1 -42.95 51.74 24.05
CA MET A 1 -41.79 50.85 24.13
C MET A 1 -42.22 49.60 24.89
N ILE A 2 -41.74 48.43 24.45
CA ILE A 2 -41.75 47.13 25.17
C ILE A 2 -42.97 46.20 24.91
N LEU A 3 -42.68 45.25 23.99
CA LEU A 3 -42.97 43.80 23.97
C LEU A 3 -44.41 43.30 24.15
N SER A 4 -44.93 42.70 23.06
CA SER A 4 -46.05 41.75 23.06
C SER A 4 -45.53 40.36 22.66
N THR A 5 -45.92 39.38 23.48
CA THR A 5 -45.89 37.93 23.26
C THR A 5 -47.08 37.49 22.41
N ASN A 6 -46.87 36.50 21.53
CA ASN A 6 -47.82 35.47 21.04
C ASN A 6 -47.01 34.59 20.07
N TYR A 7 -47.09 33.25 20.08
CA TYR A 7 -48.21 32.42 19.64
C TYR A 7 -48.08 31.03 20.31
N LEU A 8 -49.09 30.55 21.04
CA LEU A 8 -50.14 29.59 20.58
C LEU A 8 -49.55 28.35 19.87
N SER A 9 -49.29 27.25 20.59
CA SER A 9 -50.23 26.19 21.08
C SER A 9 -50.74 25.26 19.96
N LYS A 10 -50.35 23.98 20.05
CA LYS A 10 -51.19 22.79 20.34
C LYS A 10 -52.20 22.45 19.23
N ALA A 11 -52.53 21.22 18.87
CA ALA A 11 -52.05 19.87 19.10
C ALA A 11 -52.98 18.96 18.23
N SER A 12 -52.47 17.82 17.79
CA SER A 12 -53.22 16.58 17.51
C SER A 12 -54.13 16.49 16.27
N VAL A 13 -53.91 15.46 15.42
CA VAL A 13 -54.78 14.25 15.30
C VAL A 13 -54.42 13.40 14.06
N LEU A 14 -54.09 12.12 14.34
CA LEU A 14 -54.32 10.84 13.62
C LEU A 14 -54.11 10.64 12.09
N ILE A 15 -53.13 9.77 11.79
CA ILE A 15 -53.19 8.51 10.99
C ILE A 15 -54.30 8.38 9.92
N LEU A 16 -53.90 8.24 8.64
CA LEU A 16 -54.34 7.12 7.79
C LEU A 16 -53.41 6.88 6.58
N SER A 17 -53.22 5.59 6.33
CA SER A 17 -52.58 4.85 5.24
C SER A 17 -52.59 5.43 3.82
N GLY A 18 -51.45 5.28 3.14
CA GLY A 18 -51.32 5.29 1.68
C GLY A 18 -50.17 4.39 1.24
N PHE A 19 -50.45 3.09 1.10
CA PHE A 19 -49.59 2.13 0.39
C PHE A 19 -49.45 2.59 -1.07
N PHE A 20 -48.27 3.07 -1.46
CA PHE A 20 -47.88 3.15 -2.86
C PHE A 20 -46.75 2.15 -3.13
N PHE A 21 -47.17 0.98 -3.62
CA PHE A 21 -46.33 0.07 -4.38
C PHE A 21 -45.86 0.79 -5.65
N PHE A 22 -44.59 1.20 -5.70
CA PHE A 22 -43.89 1.38 -6.96
C PHE A 22 -42.97 0.19 -7.17
N SER A 23 -43.47 -0.76 -7.96
CA SER A 23 -42.71 -1.82 -8.59
C SER A 23 -41.69 -1.20 -9.54
N VAL A 24 -40.43 -1.11 -9.13
CA VAL A 24 -39.30 -0.99 -10.06
C VAL A 24 -38.74 -2.40 -10.25
N VAL A 25 -39.22 -3.03 -11.32
CA VAL A 25 -38.59 -4.22 -11.91
C VAL A 25 -37.33 -3.72 -12.62
N ALA A 26 -36.16 -3.93 -12.02
CA ALA A 26 -34.88 -3.71 -12.66
C ALA A 26 -34.00 -4.94 -12.45
N ASN A 27 -33.96 -5.78 -13.49
CA ASN A 27 -32.93 -6.76 -13.84
C ASN A 27 -31.90 -7.09 -12.75
N ALA A 28 -32.14 -8.20 -12.04
CA ALA A 28 -31.12 -8.94 -11.35
C ALA A 28 -30.15 -9.53 -12.39
N LYS A 29 -29.17 -8.72 -12.80
CA LYS A 29 -28.00 -9.22 -13.52
C LYS A 29 -27.25 -10.09 -12.52
N GLU A 30 -27.17 -11.38 -12.79
CA GLU A 30 -26.40 -12.35 -12.00
C GLU A 30 -25.04 -11.76 -11.64
N ILE A 31 -24.89 -11.40 -10.37
CA ILE A 31 -23.59 -11.21 -9.77
C ILE A 31 -23.02 -12.62 -9.74
N LYS A 32 -22.11 -12.93 -10.68
CA LYS A 32 -21.20 -14.06 -10.54
C LYS A 32 -20.53 -13.90 -9.18
N THR A 33 -21.02 -14.67 -8.22
CA THR A 33 -20.37 -14.93 -6.95
C THR A 33 -18.99 -15.44 -7.30
N GLY A 34 -17.99 -14.57 -7.19
CA GLY A 34 -16.61 -15.00 -7.21
C GLY A 34 -16.47 -16.00 -6.06
N THR A 35 -16.21 -17.26 -6.40
CA THR A 35 -15.67 -18.23 -5.45
C THR A 35 -14.57 -17.55 -4.67
N ALA A 36 -14.68 -17.51 -3.35
CA ALA A 36 -13.59 -17.06 -2.48
C ALA A 36 -12.31 -17.78 -2.97
N PRO A 37 -11.18 -17.08 -3.16
CA PRO A 37 -9.99 -17.68 -3.77
C PRO A 37 -9.46 -18.90 -3.00
N PHE A 38 -9.92 -19.11 -1.76
CA PHE A 38 -9.51 -20.20 -0.89
C PHE A 38 -10.74 -20.87 -0.28
N SER A 39 -11.19 -21.95 -0.93
CA SER A 39 -12.22 -22.85 -0.42
C SER A 39 -11.56 -24.15 0.06
N ASP A 40 -11.80 -24.49 1.32
CA ASP A 40 -11.61 -25.81 1.95
C ASP A 40 -10.19 -26.32 2.29
N THR A 41 -9.12 -25.63 1.90
CA THR A 41 -7.76 -25.91 2.43
C THR A 41 -7.25 -24.75 3.28
N LYS A 42 -6.78 -25.04 4.50
CA LYS A 42 -6.18 -24.04 5.38
C LYS A 42 -4.92 -23.48 4.71
N PHE A 43 -5.03 -22.29 4.14
CA PHE A 43 -3.95 -21.60 3.42
C PHE A 43 -2.71 -21.45 4.33
N ARG A 44 -1.63 -22.15 3.99
CA ARG A 44 -0.40 -22.16 4.81
C ARG A 44 0.55 -21.08 4.35
N ILE A 45 1.04 -20.26 5.28
CA ILE A 45 1.91 -19.12 4.97
C ILE A 45 3.20 -19.15 5.78
N ALA A 46 4.27 -18.59 5.23
CA ALA A 46 5.43 -18.17 6.00
C ALA A 46 5.41 -16.66 6.22
N ILE A 47 5.92 -16.20 7.37
CA ILE A 47 6.09 -14.77 7.66
C ILE A 47 7.58 -14.49 7.77
N PHE A 48 8.12 -13.76 6.79
CA PHE A 48 9.52 -13.37 6.77
C PHE A 48 9.88 -12.42 7.93
N PRO A 49 11.16 -12.33 8.31
CA PRO A 49 11.65 -11.26 9.17
C PRO A 49 11.19 -9.90 8.65
N VAL A 50 10.75 -9.02 9.56
CA VAL A 50 10.29 -7.68 9.19
C VAL A 50 11.48 -6.87 8.66
N GLU A 51 11.34 -6.32 7.47
CA GLU A 51 12.33 -5.42 6.88
C GLU A 51 12.26 -4.06 7.59
N ASN A 52 13.41 -3.53 7.98
CA ASN A 52 13.50 -2.21 8.60
C ASN A 52 13.87 -1.14 7.57
N LEU A 53 12.85 -0.42 7.09
CA LEU A 53 13.01 0.76 6.23
C LEU A 53 12.90 2.08 7.03
N SER A 54 12.68 2.04 8.36
CA SER A 54 12.57 3.24 9.18
C SER A 54 13.91 3.96 9.36
N GLY A 55 15.01 3.22 9.24
CA GLY A 55 16.36 3.74 9.52
C GLY A 55 16.63 3.97 11.01
N THR A 56 15.71 3.54 11.89
CA THR A 56 15.80 3.69 13.35
C THR A 56 15.75 2.33 14.04
N VAL A 57 16.13 2.29 15.32
CA VAL A 57 15.93 1.10 16.16
C VAL A 57 14.43 0.87 16.35
N ALA A 58 13.97 -0.36 16.12
CA ALA A 58 12.56 -0.72 16.20
C ALA A 58 12.36 -2.17 16.66
N PRO A 59 11.20 -2.50 17.26
CA PRO A 59 10.91 -3.83 17.80
C PRO A 59 10.46 -4.81 16.71
N LEU A 60 11.36 -5.15 15.78
CA LEU A 60 11.03 -5.95 14.58
C LEU A 60 10.58 -7.38 14.91
N LYS A 61 11.19 -7.99 15.93
CA LYS A 61 10.87 -9.37 16.33
C LYS A 61 9.47 -9.43 16.95
N GLU A 62 9.16 -8.46 17.79
CA GLU A 62 7.87 -8.29 18.46
C GLU A 62 6.76 -8.03 17.43
N ILE A 63 7.02 -7.22 16.40
CA ILE A 63 6.09 -7.00 15.29
C ILE A 63 5.80 -8.33 14.57
N ARG A 64 6.84 -9.10 14.23
CA ARG A 64 6.67 -10.41 13.57
C ARG A 64 5.90 -11.40 14.44
N GLN A 65 6.23 -11.47 15.72
CA GLN A 65 5.54 -12.35 16.68
C GLN A 65 4.06 -11.96 16.78
N ALA A 66 3.75 -10.68 16.95
CA ALA A 66 2.37 -10.21 17.04
C ALA A 66 1.58 -10.49 15.76
N LEU A 67 2.18 -10.33 14.58
CA LEU A 67 1.57 -10.73 13.31
C LEU A 67 1.30 -12.24 13.25
N THR A 68 2.26 -13.06 13.68
CA THR A 68 2.15 -14.53 13.71
C THR A 68 1.00 -14.96 14.62
N GLU A 69 0.90 -14.39 15.81
CA GLU A 69 -0.17 -14.69 16.77
C GLU A 69 -1.54 -14.25 16.26
N LYS A 70 -1.65 -13.03 15.71
CA LYS A 70 -2.93 -12.51 15.18
C LYS A 70 -3.42 -13.33 13.99
N LEU A 71 -2.54 -13.68 13.04
CA LEU A 71 -2.91 -14.51 11.88
C LEU A 71 -3.24 -15.95 12.29
N SER A 72 -2.49 -16.55 13.21
CA SER A 72 -2.82 -17.89 13.72
C SER A 72 -4.20 -17.91 14.40
N LYS A 73 -4.54 -16.87 15.18
CA LYS A 73 -5.88 -16.72 15.77
C LYS A 73 -7.00 -16.54 14.74
N GLN A 74 -6.67 -16.01 13.56
CA GLN A 74 -7.60 -15.86 12.42
C GLN A 74 -7.69 -17.12 11.54
N GLY A 75 -7.04 -18.22 11.93
CA GLY A 75 -7.17 -19.53 11.28
C GLY A 75 -6.11 -19.85 10.23
N PHE A 76 -5.11 -18.98 10.03
CA PHE A 76 -3.97 -19.29 9.15
C PHE A 76 -3.08 -20.37 9.75
N GLN A 77 -2.55 -21.23 8.90
CA GLN A 77 -1.43 -22.08 9.28
C GLN A 77 -0.12 -21.34 9.01
N VAL A 78 0.43 -20.73 10.06
CA VAL A 78 1.72 -20.04 9.95
C VAL A 78 2.86 -21.03 10.17
N LEU A 79 3.85 -21.02 9.28
CA LEU A 79 5.08 -21.78 9.42
C LEU A 79 5.82 -21.35 10.69
N GLY A 80 6.11 -22.30 11.58
CA GLY A 80 6.86 -22.05 12.81
C GLY A 80 8.26 -21.49 12.57
N GLU A 81 8.76 -20.71 13.52
CA GLU A 81 10.01 -19.95 13.41
C GLU A 81 11.22 -20.85 13.12
N GLU A 82 11.40 -21.93 13.86
CA GLU A 82 12.52 -22.86 13.69
C GLU A 82 12.58 -23.46 12.27
N ASN A 83 11.41 -23.80 11.70
CA ASN A 83 11.33 -24.34 10.35
C ASN A 83 11.65 -23.28 9.30
N LEU A 84 11.20 -22.04 9.51
CA LEU A 84 11.55 -20.93 8.62
C LEU A 84 13.06 -20.66 8.68
N GLU A 85 13.66 -20.60 9.87
CA GLU A 85 15.10 -20.36 10.04
C GLU A 85 15.94 -21.46 9.37
N LYS A 86 15.59 -22.72 9.59
CA LYS A 86 16.24 -23.87 8.91
C LYS A 86 16.16 -23.75 7.40
N PHE A 87 14.99 -23.40 6.87
CA PHE A 87 14.81 -23.21 5.43
C PHE A 87 15.63 -22.04 4.90
N MET A 88 15.58 -20.89 5.56
CA MET A 88 16.36 -19.70 5.19
C MET A 88 17.86 -19.98 5.23
N ALA A 89 18.34 -20.73 6.23
CA ALA A 89 19.74 -21.14 6.31
C ALA A 89 20.13 -22.09 5.17
N LYS A 90 19.30 -23.12 4.91
CA LYS A 90 19.52 -24.11 3.83
C LYS A 90 19.64 -23.44 2.46
N HIS A 91 18.71 -22.53 2.15
CA HIS A 91 18.67 -21.80 0.86
C HIS A 91 19.46 -20.48 0.88
N ARG A 92 20.20 -20.22 1.96
CA ARG A 92 21.03 -19.01 2.15
C ARG A 92 20.29 -17.70 1.86
N ILE A 93 19.03 -17.63 2.28
CA ILE A 93 18.17 -16.46 2.11
C ILE A 93 18.68 -15.33 2.99
N ARG A 94 19.26 -14.31 2.37
CA ARG A 94 19.73 -13.09 3.04
C ARG A 94 18.83 -11.88 2.78
N TYR A 95 18.13 -11.87 1.65
CA TYR A 95 17.23 -10.81 1.27
C TYR A 95 15.80 -11.19 1.68
N VAL A 96 15.20 -10.43 2.59
CA VAL A 96 13.86 -10.69 3.16
C VAL A 96 12.79 -9.74 2.62
N ALA A 97 13.17 -8.85 1.70
CA ALA A 97 12.28 -7.83 1.15
C ALA A 97 11.75 -8.19 -0.24
N GLY A 98 11.69 -9.47 -0.56
CA GLY A 98 11.08 -9.96 -1.79
C GLY A 98 11.24 -11.46 -1.90
N LEU A 99 10.47 -12.05 -2.80
CA LEU A 99 10.54 -13.46 -3.12
C LEU A 99 10.95 -13.63 -4.58
N ASP A 100 12.05 -14.34 -4.82
CA ASP A 100 12.47 -14.73 -6.16
C ASP A 100 11.85 -16.08 -6.57
N ARG A 101 12.03 -16.46 -7.83
CA ARG A 101 11.41 -17.68 -8.39
C ARG A 101 11.96 -18.96 -7.76
N GLU A 102 13.25 -19.01 -7.49
CA GLU A 102 13.92 -20.19 -6.97
C GLU A 102 13.43 -20.49 -5.55
N ILE A 103 13.41 -19.46 -4.69
CA ILE A 103 12.94 -19.55 -3.32
C ILE A 103 11.43 -19.78 -3.28
N ALA A 104 10.64 -19.14 -4.14
CA ALA A 104 9.19 -19.38 -4.24
C ALA A 104 8.87 -20.84 -4.57
N ARG A 105 9.60 -21.44 -5.51
CA ARG A 105 9.44 -22.84 -5.88
C ARG A 105 9.87 -23.76 -4.74
N ALA A 106 11.04 -23.53 -4.15
CA ALA A 106 11.53 -24.32 -3.02
C ALA A 106 10.56 -24.31 -1.83
N PHE A 107 9.93 -23.18 -1.53
CA PHE A 107 8.91 -23.11 -0.49
C PHE A 107 7.70 -23.99 -0.79
N LYS A 108 7.27 -24.02 -2.05
CA LYS A 108 6.11 -24.82 -2.48
C LYS A 108 6.43 -26.31 -2.45
N GLU A 109 7.58 -26.70 -2.98
CA GLU A 109 7.97 -28.11 -3.14
C GLU A 109 8.45 -28.76 -1.84
N GLU A 110 9.25 -28.04 -1.03
CA GLU A 110 9.87 -28.63 0.16
C GLU A 110 9.02 -28.52 1.42
N ILE A 111 8.25 -27.43 1.56
CA ILE A 111 7.48 -27.15 2.79
C ILE A 111 5.97 -27.20 2.52
N GLY A 112 5.53 -26.98 1.27
CA GLY A 112 4.11 -26.88 0.95
C GLY A 112 3.47 -25.67 1.63
N ILE A 113 4.13 -24.51 1.59
CA ILE A 113 3.48 -23.24 1.89
C ILE A 113 2.93 -22.62 0.60
N GLU A 114 1.83 -21.89 0.71
CA GLU A 114 1.08 -21.32 -0.42
C GLU A 114 1.39 -19.84 -0.62
N GLY A 115 1.92 -19.19 0.41
CA GLY A 115 2.32 -17.81 0.32
C GLY A 115 3.35 -17.38 1.36
N VAL A 116 4.05 -16.30 1.05
CA VAL A 116 5.00 -15.63 1.94
C VAL A 116 4.50 -14.23 2.23
N LEU A 117 4.32 -13.90 3.51
CA LEU A 117 4.02 -12.57 3.99
C LEU A 117 5.32 -11.81 4.27
N ILE A 118 5.53 -10.72 3.55
CA ILE A 118 6.65 -9.79 3.72
C ILE A 118 6.10 -8.50 4.30
N THR A 119 6.71 -8.00 5.38
CA THR A 119 6.33 -6.75 6.02
C THR A 119 7.54 -5.84 6.11
N SER A 120 7.37 -4.60 5.67
CA SER A 120 8.37 -3.54 5.75
C SER A 120 7.88 -2.48 6.73
N LEU A 121 8.67 -2.23 7.78
CA LEU A 121 8.46 -1.13 8.72
C LEU A 121 9.07 0.13 8.11
N GLU A 122 8.22 1.04 7.65
CA GLU A 122 8.63 2.23 6.92
C GLU A 122 8.97 3.38 7.86
N PHE A 123 8.27 3.51 8.98
CA PHE A 123 8.56 4.53 9.99
C PHE A 123 8.19 4.01 11.38
N TYR A 124 9.02 4.36 12.36
CA TYR A 124 8.77 4.06 13.77
C TYR A 124 9.39 5.15 14.64
N SER A 125 8.56 5.78 15.46
CA SER A 125 8.97 6.77 16.45
C SER A 125 8.10 6.63 17.69
N GLU A 126 8.76 6.51 18.84
CA GLU A 126 8.12 6.52 20.16
C GLU A 126 8.01 7.94 20.74
N THR A 127 8.61 8.93 20.07
CA THR A 127 8.56 10.33 20.48
C THR A 127 7.12 10.85 20.34
N ASN A 128 6.58 11.48 21.39
CA ASN A 128 5.21 12.00 21.40
C ASN A 128 5.01 13.14 20.36
N PRO A 129 4.00 13.07 19.46
CA PRO A 129 3.06 11.96 19.26
C PRO A 129 3.73 10.78 18.56
N PRO A 130 3.56 9.54 19.06
CA PRO A 130 4.17 8.37 18.44
C PRO A 130 3.70 8.20 17.01
N LYS A 131 4.53 7.62 16.15
CA LYS A 131 4.23 7.42 14.73
C LYS A 131 4.70 6.05 14.28
N VAL A 132 3.89 5.41 13.44
CA VAL A 132 4.20 4.12 12.85
C VAL A 132 3.72 4.07 11.40
N ALA A 133 4.53 3.50 10.52
CA ALA A 133 4.14 3.20 9.15
C ALA A 133 4.63 1.82 8.73
N LEU A 134 3.75 1.05 8.09
CA LEU A 134 3.96 -0.35 7.73
C LEU A 134 3.36 -0.60 6.35
N THR A 135 4.04 -1.40 5.54
CA THR A 135 3.43 -2.04 4.36
C THR A 135 3.68 -3.54 4.40
N SER A 136 2.65 -4.33 4.13
CA SER A 136 2.73 -5.78 4.05
C SER A 136 2.25 -6.27 2.69
N ARG A 137 2.90 -7.31 2.17
CA ARG A 137 2.50 -8.00 0.94
C ARG A 137 2.53 -9.51 1.11
N LEU A 138 1.50 -10.17 0.59
CA LEU A 138 1.40 -11.61 0.50
C LEU A 138 1.70 -12.04 -0.95
N ILE A 139 2.71 -12.88 -1.11
CA ILE A 139 3.21 -13.34 -2.40
C ILE A 139 2.92 -14.83 -2.53
N SER A 140 2.40 -15.28 -3.68
CA SER A 140 2.20 -16.70 -3.95
C SER A 140 3.53 -17.43 -4.12
N THR A 141 3.58 -18.69 -3.73
CA THR A 141 4.72 -19.59 -3.98
C THR A 141 4.48 -20.48 -5.20
N GLY A 142 5.53 -21.15 -5.68
CA GLY A 142 5.51 -21.99 -6.89
C GLY A 142 6.28 -21.38 -8.06
N GLU A 143 6.02 -21.87 -9.28
CA GLU A 143 6.75 -21.50 -10.51
C GLU A 143 6.58 -20.03 -10.94
N ALA A 144 5.40 -19.46 -10.66
CA ALA A 144 5.04 -18.10 -11.04
C ALA A 144 4.61 -17.31 -9.80
N PRO A 145 5.55 -16.89 -8.92
CA PRO A 145 5.21 -16.07 -7.77
C PRO A 145 4.63 -14.73 -8.21
N SER A 146 3.56 -14.31 -7.54
CA SER A 146 2.82 -13.09 -7.84
C SER A 146 2.30 -12.45 -6.56
N ILE A 147 2.07 -11.14 -6.59
CA ILE A 147 1.51 -10.41 -5.45
C ILE A 147 0.01 -10.72 -5.36
N LEU A 148 -0.38 -11.52 -4.36
CA LEU A 148 -1.78 -11.81 -4.08
C LEU A 148 -2.43 -10.57 -3.44
N TRP A 149 -1.82 -10.06 -2.39
CA TRP A 149 -2.32 -8.93 -1.62
C TRP A 149 -1.19 -8.01 -1.22
N ILE A 150 -1.49 -6.72 -1.17
CA ILE A 150 -0.60 -5.70 -0.62
C ILE A 150 -1.46 -4.60 -0.01
N ASP A 151 -1.14 -4.22 1.23
CA ASP A 151 -1.71 -3.03 1.83
C ASP A 151 -0.70 -2.38 2.77
N GLY A 152 -1.02 -1.16 3.17
CA GLY A 152 -0.12 -0.34 3.95
C GLY A 152 -0.86 0.71 4.76
N ILE A 153 -0.31 1.05 5.92
CA ILE A 153 -0.89 2.01 6.85
C ILE A 153 0.19 2.88 7.48
N GLY A 154 -0.14 4.16 7.68
CA GLY A 154 0.66 5.10 8.45
C GLY A 154 -0.23 5.82 9.43
N LEU A 155 0.17 5.87 10.69
CA LEU A 155 -0.57 6.48 11.79
C LEU A 155 0.35 7.37 12.61
N ALA A 156 -0.20 8.47 13.09
CA ALA A 156 0.33 9.28 14.18
C ALA A 156 -0.63 9.26 15.37
N GLY A 157 -0.09 9.36 16.58
CA GLY A 157 -0.86 9.39 17.83
C GLY A 157 -1.85 10.55 17.89
N ASP A 158 -1.60 11.62 17.14
CA ASP A 158 -2.40 12.83 17.04
C ASP A 158 -3.24 12.92 15.75
N ASP A 159 -3.46 11.81 15.03
CA ASP A 159 -4.28 11.80 13.80
C ASP A 159 -5.78 12.00 14.07
N SER A 160 -6.25 11.78 15.29
CA SER A 160 -7.68 11.87 15.64
C SER A 160 -7.89 12.37 17.07
N PRO A 161 -7.44 13.60 17.41
CA PRO A 161 -7.46 14.10 18.78
C PRO A 161 -8.88 14.16 19.37
N GLY A 162 -9.91 14.33 18.54
CA GLY A 162 -11.30 14.39 19.00
C GLY A 162 -11.60 15.63 19.86
N ILE A 163 -12.72 15.60 20.57
CA ILE A 163 -13.10 16.66 21.53
C ILE A 163 -12.22 16.50 22.77
N LEU A 164 -11.59 17.58 23.23
CA LEU A 164 -10.71 17.61 24.42
C LEU A 164 -9.50 16.66 24.37
N GLY A 165 -9.06 16.22 23.18
CA GLY A 165 -7.88 15.36 23.05
C GLY A 165 -8.12 13.88 23.41
N LEU A 166 -9.37 13.45 23.61
CA LEU A 166 -9.72 12.08 24.03
C LEU A 166 -9.33 10.98 23.02
N GLY A 167 -9.07 11.34 21.77
CA GLY A 167 -8.66 10.38 20.74
C GLY A 167 -7.14 10.34 20.47
N LEU A 168 -6.35 11.07 21.27
CA LEU A 168 -4.89 10.98 21.23
C LEU A 168 -4.43 9.59 21.68
N ILE A 169 -3.42 9.05 21.00
CA ILE A 169 -2.76 7.80 21.36
C ILE A 169 -1.30 8.14 21.69
N GLU A 170 -0.99 8.22 22.98
CA GLU A 170 0.35 8.54 23.46
C GLU A 170 1.24 7.31 23.61
N ASP A 171 0.66 6.12 23.80
CA ASP A 171 1.39 4.86 23.90
C ASP A 171 1.77 4.33 22.51
N PRO A 172 3.08 4.23 22.18
CA PRO A 172 3.54 3.67 20.91
C PRO A 172 3.06 2.24 20.68
N LYS A 173 2.92 1.43 21.74
CA LYS A 173 2.46 0.04 21.64
C LYS A 173 0.99 -0.03 21.23
N ALA A 174 0.13 0.79 21.84
CA ALA A 174 -1.27 0.92 21.44
C ALA A 174 -1.42 1.38 19.98
N LEU A 175 -0.58 2.33 19.52
CA LEU A 175 -0.59 2.78 18.13
C LEU A 175 -0.14 1.68 17.15
N LEU A 176 0.92 0.95 17.49
CA LEU A 176 1.40 -0.19 16.72
C LEU A 176 0.36 -1.32 16.66
N GLU A 177 -0.31 -1.63 17.77
CA GLU A 177 -1.39 -2.61 17.78
C GLU A 177 -2.55 -2.20 16.86
N LYS A 178 -2.95 -0.93 16.89
CA LYS A 178 -3.97 -0.39 15.98
C LYS A 178 -3.55 -0.54 14.52
N ALA A 179 -2.29 -0.25 14.19
CA ALA A 179 -1.74 -0.42 12.84
C ALA A 179 -1.78 -1.89 12.40
N MET A 180 -1.30 -2.81 13.24
CA MET A 180 -1.31 -4.26 12.96
C MET A 180 -2.73 -4.79 12.78
N LYS A 181 -3.68 -4.37 13.63
CA LYS A 181 -5.08 -4.78 13.51
C LYS A 181 -5.66 -4.35 12.15
N SER A 182 -5.43 -3.11 11.74
CA SER A 182 -5.90 -2.63 10.44
C SER A 182 -5.31 -3.43 9.28
N MET A 183 -4.03 -3.80 9.38
CA MET A 183 -3.33 -4.61 8.37
C MET A 183 -3.93 -6.02 8.27
N THR A 184 -4.10 -6.71 9.40
CA THR A 184 -4.67 -8.06 9.44
C THR A 184 -6.12 -8.05 8.98
N ASP A 185 -6.91 -7.05 9.37
CA ASP A 185 -8.30 -6.92 8.92
C ASP A 185 -8.37 -6.71 7.39
N SER A 186 -7.40 -5.99 6.81
CA SER A 186 -7.31 -5.79 5.36
C SER A 186 -6.99 -7.09 4.62
N LEU A 187 -6.01 -7.86 5.11
CA LEU A 187 -5.70 -9.18 4.56
C LEU A 187 -6.91 -10.12 4.64
N MET A 188 -7.61 -10.17 5.79
CA MET A 188 -8.80 -11.01 5.94
C MET A 188 -9.92 -10.63 4.97
N ARG A 189 -10.17 -9.34 4.77
CA ARG A 189 -11.13 -8.88 3.76
C ARG A 189 -10.74 -9.31 2.36
N TYR A 190 -9.46 -9.20 2.00
CA TYR A 190 -8.97 -9.68 0.71
C TYR A 190 -9.23 -11.18 0.54
N LEU A 191 -8.95 -12.01 1.54
CA LEU A 191 -9.16 -13.46 1.44
C LEU A 191 -10.64 -13.83 1.30
N LEU A 192 -11.54 -13.09 1.95
CA LEU A 192 -12.98 -13.31 1.87
C LEU A 192 -13.57 -12.85 0.52
N THR A 193 -13.05 -11.76 -0.05
CA THR A 193 -13.67 -11.09 -1.22
C THR A 193 -12.89 -11.28 -2.53
N GLY A 194 -11.64 -11.70 -2.46
CA GLY A 194 -10.69 -11.72 -3.57
C GLY A 194 -10.31 -10.33 -4.10
N ARG A 195 -10.64 -9.24 -3.39
CA ARG A 195 -10.45 -7.86 -3.88
C ARG A 195 -9.50 -7.08 -2.98
N ASN A 196 -8.54 -6.40 -3.60
CA ASN A 196 -7.74 -5.37 -2.96
C ASN A 196 -8.58 -4.09 -2.86
N GLU A 197 -9.42 -3.99 -1.84
CA GLU A 197 -10.21 -2.78 -1.61
C GLU A 197 -9.29 -1.63 -1.19
N GLY A 198 -9.26 -0.56 -1.98
CA GLY A 198 -8.68 0.70 -1.52
C GLY A 198 -9.58 1.39 -0.50
N ASP A 199 -9.01 2.29 0.31
CA ASP A 199 -9.79 3.25 1.11
C ASP A 199 -10.86 3.87 0.19
N GLY A 200 -12.15 3.60 0.45
CA GLY A 200 -13.27 4.07 -0.37
C GLY A 200 -13.32 5.60 -0.51
N ARG A 201 -12.56 6.34 0.31
CA ARG A 201 -12.36 7.78 0.18
C ARG A 201 -11.41 8.08 -0.97
N GLY A 202 -11.91 8.71 -2.03
CA GLY A 202 -11.08 9.14 -3.16
C GLY A 202 -9.89 10.03 -2.76
N ALA A 203 -8.83 10.03 -3.57
CA ALA A 203 -7.67 10.89 -3.35
C ALA A 203 -8.08 12.37 -3.24
N LYS A 204 -7.60 13.08 -2.21
CA LYS A 204 -7.96 14.49 -1.98
C LYS A 204 -7.32 15.39 -3.03
N LYS A 205 -8.06 16.37 -3.57
CA LYS A 205 -7.58 17.26 -4.67
C LYS A 205 -6.24 17.96 -4.39
N LYS A 206 -5.93 18.26 -3.13
CA LYS A 206 -4.66 18.91 -2.75
C LYS A 206 -3.40 18.11 -3.09
N PHE A 207 -3.52 16.79 -3.24
CA PHE A 207 -2.41 15.89 -3.60
C PHE A 207 -2.33 15.62 -5.11
N LYS A 208 -3.01 16.42 -5.95
CA LYS A 208 -2.87 16.31 -7.39
C LYS A 208 -1.40 16.59 -7.78
N PRO A 209 -0.81 15.83 -8.71
CA PRO A 209 0.52 16.12 -9.23
C PRO A 209 0.62 17.54 -9.75
N LYS A 210 1.79 18.16 -9.53
CA LYS A 210 2.07 19.55 -9.92
C LYS A 210 2.33 19.64 -11.42
N VAL A 211 3.00 18.63 -11.98
CA VAL A 211 3.20 18.43 -13.41
C VAL A 211 2.83 17.01 -13.74
N ALA A 212 2.06 16.80 -14.82
CA ALA A 212 1.73 15.47 -15.31
C ALA A 212 1.61 15.47 -16.83
N TYR A 213 2.10 14.42 -17.46
CA TYR A 213 1.97 14.12 -18.88
C TYR A 213 1.46 12.70 -19.06
N ARG A 214 0.61 12.50 -20.05
CA ARG A 214 0.06 11.20 -20.42
C ARG A 214 -0.09 11.11 -21.93
N SER A 215 0.56 10.12 -22.54
CA SER A 215 0.40 9.79 -23.95
C SER A 215 -0.95 9.09 -24.19
N PRO A 216 -1.62 9.33 -25.34
CA PRO A 216 -2.75 8.53 -25.80
C PRO A 216 -2.44 7.05 -26.04
N GLU A 217 -1.16 6.67 -26.19
CA GLU A 217 -0.74 5.27 -26.46
C GLU A 217 -0.94 4.34 -25.27
N LEU A 218 -1.01 4.89 -24.05
CA LEU A 218 -1.31 4.12 -22.86
C LEU A 218 -2.84 3.94 -22.77
N ASP A 219 -3.34 2.87 -23.38
CA ASP A 219 -4.75 2.51 -23.43
C ASP A 219 -5.28 2.04 -22.07
N PRO A 220 -6.25 2.74 -21.45
CA PRO A 220 -6.79 2.35 -20.14
C PRO A 220 -7.47 0.96 -20.12
N GLU A 221 -7.95 0.48 -21.27
CA GLU A 221 -8.64 -0.82 -21.38
C GLU A 221 -7.67 -2.00 -21.59
N ARG A 222 -6.42 -1.72 -21.96
CA ARG A 222 -5.38 -2.75 -22.12
C ARG A 222 -4.85 -3.18 -20.76
N LYS A 223 -4.59 -4.47 -20.61
CA LYS A 223 -3.82 -5.02 -19.49
C LYS A 223 -2.32 -4.85 -19.72
N TYR A 224 -1.61 -4.41 -18.69
CA TYR A 224 -0.17 -4.19 -18.71
C TYR A 224 0.51 -4.99 -17.60
N VAL A 225 1.57 -5.71 -17.96
CA VAL A 225 2.56 -6.20 -17.01
C VAL A 225 3.55 -5.08 -16.70
N VAL A 226 3.69 -4.72 -15.43
CA VAL A 226 4.47 -3.57 -14.98
C VAL A 226 5.65 -4.03 -14.13
N ALA A 227 6.86 -3.65 -14.52
CA ALA A 227 8.04 -3.72 -13.67
C ALA A 227 8.24 -2.38 -12.95
N VAL A 228 8.20 -2.38 -11.61
CA VAL A 228 8.47 -1.17 -10.81
C VAL A 228 9.92 -1.19 -10.34
N LEU A 229 10.77 -0.41 -10.97
CA LEU A 229 12.19 -0.35 -10.63
C LEU A 229 12.42 0.31 -9.28
N PRO A 230 13.54 0.00 -8.60
CA PRO A 230 14.02 0.80 -7.48
C PRO A 230 14.10 2.28 -7.88
N PHE A 231 13.53 3.17 -7.04
CA PHE A 231 13.60 4.61 -7.30
C PHE A 231 14.94 5.16 -6.85
N PHE A 232 15.50 6.06 -7.66
CA PHE A 232 16.74 6.74 -7.29
C PHE A 232 16.48 7.69 -6.13
N ASN A 233 17.24 7.56 -5.05
CA ASN A 233 16.99 8.32 -3.83
C ASN A 233 18.00 9.47 -3.68
N ARG A 234 17.52 10.71 -3.84
CA ARG A 234 18.28 11.95 -3.56
C ARG A 234 17.90 12.58 -2.22
N SER A 235 16.89 12.04 -1.52
CA SER A 235 16.48 12.56 -0.23
C SER A 235 17.46 12.18 0.88
N GLU A 236 17.40 12.87 2.01
CA GLU A 236 18.20 12.53 3.20
C GLU A 236 17.77 11.20 3.84
N ARG A 237 16.53 10.76 3.59
CA ARG A 237 16.01 9.51 4.14
C ARG A 237 16.52 8.33 3.34
N LYS A 238 17.41 7.53 3.94
CA LYS A 238 18.09 6.38 3.33
C LYS A 238 17.23 5.48 2.42
N TYR A 239 16.02 5.13 2.85
CA TYR A 239 15.17 4.14 2.16
C TYR A 239 13.93 4.72 1.47
N ALA A 240 13.94 6.03 1.16
CA ALA A 240 12.77 6.68 0.59
C ALA A 240 12.39 6.13 -0.79
N GLY A 241 13.37 5.69 -1.59
CA GLY A 241 13.14 5.06 -2.88
C GLY A 241 12.36 3.76 -2.77
N GLU A 242 12.79 2.88 -1.86
CA GLU A 242 12.14 1.60 -1.56
C GLU A 242 10.73 1.81 -1.03
N ILE A 243 10.54 2.76 -0.11
CA ILE A 243 9.22 3.12 0.44
C ILE A 243 8.26 3.57 -0.69
N LEU A 244 8.70 4.46 -1.58
CA LEU A 244 7.88 4.93 -2.70
C LEU A 244 7.51 3.81 -3.67
N VAL A 245 8.45 2.90 -3.96
CA VAL A 245 8.16 1.70 -4.76
C VAL A 245 7.01 0.90 -4.14
N LEU A 246 6.99 0.69 -2.83
CA LEU A 246 5.90 -0.01 -2.14
C LEU A 246 4.55 0.70 -2.29
N HIS A 247 4.54 2.05 -2.18
CA HIS A 247 3.32 2.82 -2.41
C HIS A 247 2.78 2.65 -3.84
N PHE A 248 3.67 2.67 -4.84
CA PHE A 248 3.29 2.50 -6.25
C PHE A 248 2.79 1.09 -6.55
N ILE A 249 3.49 0.05 -6.08
CA ILE A 249 3.03 -1.33 -6.24
C ILE A 249 1.65 -1.50 -5.62
N ARG A 250 1.45 -1.01 -4.39
CA ARG A 250 0.15 -1.09 -3.71
C ARG A 250 -0.97 -0.41 -4.50
N GLU A 251 -0.71 0.77 -5.05
CA GLU A 251 -1.74 1.50 -5.80
C GLU A 251 -2.02 0.87 -7.16
N LEU A 252 -1.00 0.43 -7.91
CA LEU A 252 -1.20 -0.23 -9.20
C LEU A 252 -1.99 -1.53 -9.05
N ARG A 253 -1.76 -2.31 -7.98
CA ARG A 253 -2.51 -3.54 -7.68
C ARG A 253 -4.00 -3.33 -7.34
N ARG A 254 -4.46 -2.08 -7.19
CA ARG A 254 -5.89 -1.77 -7.05
C ARG A 254 -6.64 -1.74 -8.38
N PHE A 255 -5.92 -1.67 -9.50
CA PHE A 255 -6.53 -1.62 -10.82
C PHE A 255 -6.34 -2.96 -11.54
N ASN A 256 -7.42 -3.45 -12.16
CA ASN A 256 -7.43 -4.74 -12.84
C ASN A 256 -6.66 -4.75 -14.18
N ASN A 257 -6.25 -3.58 -14.66
CA ASN A 257 -5.46 -3.41 -15.88
C ASN A 257 -3.95 -3.45 -15.62
N PHE A 258 -3.49 -3.52 -14.37
CA PHE A 258 -2.06 -3.66 -14.04
C PHE A 258 -1.76 -4.97 -13.32
N ASP A 259 -0.81 -5.72 -13.86
CA ASP A 259 -0.18 -6.84 -13.18
C ASP A 259 1.26 -6.47 -12.84
N VAL A 260 1.60 -6.45 -11.56
CA VAL A 260 2.89 -5.91 -11.10
C VAL A 260 3.82 -7.07 -10.78
N ILE A 261 5.01 -7.05 -11.39
CA ILE A 261 6.06 -8.05 -11.12
C ILE A 261 6.56 -7.88 -9.68
N GLU A 262 6.65 -8.99 -8.95
CA GLU A 262 7.15 -8.99 -7.57
C GLU A 262 8.60 -8.46 -7.50
N PRO A 263 8.91 -7.50 -6.61
CA PRO A 263 10.26 -6.93 -6.47
C PRO A 263 11.39 -7.94 -6.29
N GLY A 264 11.15 -9.07 -5.62
CA GLY A 264 12.16 -10.12 -5.46
C GLY A 264 12.63 -10.70 -6.80
N ILE A 265 11.71 -10.96 -7.73
CA ILE A 265 12.01 -11.42 -9.09
C ILE A 265 12.79 -10.34 -9.85
N LEU A 266 12.28 -9.10 -9.82
CA LEU A 266 12.93 -7.99 -10.50
C LEU A 266 14.35 -7.75 -10.00
N ARG A 267 14.57 -7.81 -8.68
CA ARG A 267 15.88 -7.65 -8.07
C ARG A 267 16.86 -8.73 -8.51
N GLN A 268 16.43 -9.99 -8.60
CA GLN A 268 17.28 -11.09 -9.06
C GLN A 268 17.79 -10.82 -10.48
N GLU A 269 16.91 -10.37 -11.37
CA GLU A 269 17.26 -10.00 -12.74
C GLU A 269 18.21 -8.80 -12.81
N LEU A 270 17.95 -7.74 -12.05
CA LEU A 270 18.83 -6.56 -12.00
C LEU A 270 20.24 -6.92 -11.53
N LEU A 271 20.37 -7.83 -10.55
CA LEU A 271 21.66 -8.32 -10.09
C LEU A 271 22.36 -9.18 -11.15
N GLY A 272 21.62 -10.05 -11.83
CA GLY A 272 22.16 -10.85 -12.94
C GLY A 272 22.67 -10.01 -14.09
N LEU A 273 21.94 -8.95 -14.42
CA LEU A 273 22.30 -7.97 -15.46
C LEU A 273 23.37 -6.95 -15.00
N ARG A 274 23.71 -6.94 -13.71
CA ARG A 274 24.65 -5.97 -13.09
C ARG A 274 24.26 -4.51 -13.37
N VAL A 275 22.96 -4.23 -13.39
CA VAL A 275 22.44 -2.89 -13.64
C VAL A 275 22.71 -2.00 -12.43
N ILE A 276 23.42 -0.89 -12.65
CA ILE A 276 23.63 0.18 -11.68
C ILE A 276 22.83 1.40 -12.17
N MET A 277 21.95 1.93 -11.31
CA MET A 277 21.10 3.08 -11.63
C MET A 277 21.65 4.32 -10.93
N GLU A 278 22.44 5.11 -11.65
CA GLU A 278 23.02 6.36 -11.10
C GLU A 278 22.06 7.55 -11.14
N ASP A 279 21.17 7.62 -12.14
CA ASP A 279 20.16 8.68 -12.25
C ASP A 279 18.84 8.20 -12.89
N GLY A 280 18.48 6.94 -12.61
CA GLY A 280 17.34 6.26 -13.22
C GLY A 280 17.75 5.18 -14.22
N VAL A 281 16.79 4.74 -15.02
CA VAL A 281 16.99 3.65 -15.99
C VAL A 281 17.41 4.19 -17.35
N SER A 282 18.56 3.72 -17.87
CA SER A 282 18.96 4.00 -19.24
C SER A 282 18.12 3.19 -20.24
N LEU A 283 18.03 3.64 -21.49
CA LEU A 283 17.30 2.91 -22.52
C LEU A 283 17.85 1.49 -22.72
N ALA A 284 19.17 1.31 -22.67
CA ALA A 284 19.81 0.00 -22.75
C ALA A 284 19.42 -0.93 -21.59
N ASN A 285 19.37 -0.40 -20.36
CA ASN A 285 18.92 -1.18 -19.21
C ASN A 285 17.42 -1.52 -19.30
N ALA A 286 16.60 -0.58 -19.80
CA ALA A 286 15.18 -0.83 -20.05
C ALA A 286 14.97 -1.95 -21.10
N ASP A 287 15.69 -1.91 -22.22
CA ASP A 287 15.65 -2.96 -23.25
C ASP A 287 16.07 -4.34 -22.72
N ALA A 288 17.09 -4.39 -21.85
CA ALA A 288 17.50 -5.63 -21.20
C ALA A 288 16.37 -6.20 -20.32
N ILE A 289 15.74 -5.37 -19.49
CA ILE A 289 14.62 -5.75 -18.61
C ILE A 289 13.40 -6.17 -19.44
N PHE A 290 13.08 -5.46 -20.52
CA PHE A 290 12.02 -5.83 -21.46
C PHE A 290 12.26 -7.21 -22.09
N SER A 291 13.52 -7.56 -22.32
CA SER A 291 13.89 -8.83 -22.94
C SER A 291 13.85 -10.00 -21.96
N THR A 292 14.23 -9.80 -20.70
CA THR A 292 14.30 -10.88 -19.70
C THR A 292 12.97 -11.11 -18.98
N LEU A 293 12.34 -10.04 -18.49
CA LEU A 293 11.11 -10.13 -17.69
C LEU A 293 9.84 -9.99 -18.50
N ASN A 294 9.94 -9.53 -19.75
CA ASN A 294 8.82 -9.24 -20.63
C ASN A 294 7.71 -8.33 -20.03
N PRO A 295 8.01 -7.28 -19.22
CA PRO A 295 6.98 -6.31 -18.89
C PRO A 295 6.52 -5.55 -20.14
N ASP A 296 5.27 -5.11 -20.15
CA ASP A 296 4.77 -4.17 -21.16
C ASP A 296 5.29 -2.76 -20.90
N VAL A 297 5.41 -2.40 -19.61
CA VAL A 297 5.79 -1.05 -19.15
C VAL A 297 6.75 -1.15 -17.96
N ILE A 298 7.72 -0.25 -17.92
CA ILE A 298 8.61 -0.06 -16.78
C ILE A 298 8.24 1.25 -16.07
N LEU A 299 7.94 1.18 -14.78
CA LEU A 299 7.84 2.35 -13.90
C LEU A 299 9.21 2.61 -13.26
N SER A 300 9.74 3.82 -13.45
CA SER A 300 10.93 4.31 -12.77
C SER A 300 10.66 5.69 -12.15
N GLY A 301 11.53 6.10 -11.23
CA GLY A 301 11.36 7.36 -10.54
C GLY A 301 12.57 7.78 -9.74
N LYS A 302 12.49 9.00 -9.22
CA LYS A 302 13.43 9.58 -8.27
C LYS A 302 12.70 10.22 -7.11
N VAL A 303 13.23 10.04 -5.91
CA VAL A 303 12.74 10.69 -4.70
C VAL A 303 13.67 11.85 -4.38
N ILE A 304 13.13 13.06 -4.38
CA ILE A 304 13.87 14.30 -4.15
C ILE A 304 13.83 14.63 -2.65
N ASP A 305 12.66 14.49 -2.03
CA ASP A 305 12.47 14.76 -0.61
C ASP A 305 11.49 13.74 0.00
N TYR A 306 11.80 13.25 1.20
CA TYR A 306 10.90 12.39 1.97
C TYR A 306 11.25 12.49 3.45
N GLN A 307 10.47 13.30 4.17
CA GLN A 307 10.73 13.61 5.56
C GLN A 307 9.52 13.30 6.42
N ASP A 308 9.74 12.49 7.45
CA ASP A 308 8.85 12.37 8.60
C ASP A 308 9.54 13.02 9.80
N TYR A 309 8.91 14.03 10.38
CA TYR A 309 9.43 14.68 11.57
C TYR A 309 8.96 13.94 12.82
N GLN A 310 9.87 13.74 13.76
CA GLN A 310 9.59 13.22 15.09
C GLN A 310 9.16 14.35 16.02
N GLY A 311 8.24 14.05 16.93
CA GLY A 311 7.72 15.03 17.87
C GLY A 311 6.59 15.91 17.31
N VAL A 312 6.17 16.87 18.13
CA VAL A 312 5.03 17.76 17.89
C VAL A 312 5.33 18.82 16.82
N TRP A 313 6.62 19.12 16.62
CA TRP A 313 7.08 20.16 15.70
C TRP A 313 7.67 19.55 14.43
N GLY A 314 7.26 20.07 13.29
CA GLY A 314 7.70 19.59 11.97
C GLY A 314 6.53 19.02 11.16
N LYS A 315 6.65 19.12 9.85
CA LYS A 315 5.59 18.74 8.90
C LYS A 315 6.15 17.75 7.91
N PRO A 316 5.46 16.65 7.62
CA PRO A 316 5.96 15.74 6.61
C PRO A 316 6.12 16.44 5.26
N LYS A 317 7.12 16.01 4.50
CA LYS A 317 7.38 16.48 3.13
C LYS A 317 7.60 15.29 2.23
N VAL A 318 7.04 15.34 1.04
CA VAL A 318 7.23 14.32 0.00
C VAL A 318 7.38 15.03 -1.33
N ASP A 319 8.51 14.79 -2.01
CA ASP A 319 8.79 15.23 -3.37
C ASP A 319 9.34 14.06 -4.19
N PHE A 320 8.69 13.73 -5.30
CA PHE A 320 9.18 12.71 -6.21
C PHE A 320 8.76 12.98 -7.65
N PHE A 321 9.51 12.37 -8.54
CA PHE A 321 9.23 12.31 -9.97
C PHE A 321 9.15 10.85 -10.41
N THR A 322 8.20 10.54 -11.30
CA THR A 322 7.98 9.20 -11.83
C THR A 322 7.65 9.22 -13.30
N LEU A 323 8.00 8.15 -14.00
CA LEU A 323 7.74 7.96 -15.42
C LEU A 323 7.43 6.49 -15.75
N PHE A 324 6.68 6.29 -16.82
CA PHE A 324 6.42 4.99 -17.45
C PHE A 324 7.09 4.95 -18.82
N ILE A 325 7.84 3.89 -19.09
CA ILE A 325 8.46 3.61 -20.39
C ILE A 325 7.72 2.42 -21.01
N GLU A 326 7.14 2.58 -22.20
CA GLU A 326 6.48 1.46 -22.89
C GLU A 326 7.48 0.68 -23.75
N ARG A 327 7.38 -0.65 -23.72
CA ARG A 327 8.22 -1.56 -24.51
C ARG A 327 8.13 -1.33 -26.01
N LYS A 328 6.92 -1.07 -26.53
CA LYS A 328 6.67 -1.03 -27.98
C LYS A 328 7.23 0.23 -28.62
N SER A 329 6.86 1.40 -28.10
CA SER A 329 7.37 2.68 -28.59
C SER A 329 8.79 2.97 -28.14
N ARG A 330 9.23 2.39 -27.00
CA ARG A 330 10.45 2.78 -26.26
C ARG A 330 10.42 4.22 -25.78
N GLU A 331 9.23 4.80 -25.63
CA GLU A 331 9.03 6.17 -25.23
C GLU A 331 8.43 6.29 -23.84
N ILE A 332 8.57 7.49 -23.27
CA ILE A 332 7.89 7.84 -22.02
C ILE A 332 6.41 8.07 -22.35
N VAL A 333 5.56 7.12 -21.99
CA VAL A 333 4.10 7.21 -22.22
C VAL A 333 3.36 7.91 -21.09
N TRP A 334 4.01 8.12 -19.94
CA TRP A 334 3.46 8.89 -18.84
C TRP A 334 4.57 9.41 -17.93
N ASN A 335 4.42 10.61 -17.38
CA ASN A 335 5.27 11.11 -16.30
C ASN A 335 4.52 12.03 -15.35
N SER A 336 5.07 12.19 -14.14
CA SER A 336 4.51 13.07 -13.11
C SER A 336 5.59 13.56 -12.16
N SER A 337 5.48 14.84 -11.79
CA SER A 337 6.21 15.46 -10.68
C SER A 337 5.21 15.86 -9.59
N SER A 338 5.45 15.37 -8.38
CA SER A 338 4.54 15.55 -7.26
C SER A 338 5.32 15.98 -6.03
N TYR A 339 4.91 17.11 -5.46
CA TYR A 339 5.45 17.64 -4.22
C TYR A 339 4.30 18.06 -3.31
N ASN A 340 4.40 17.82 -2.01
CA ASN A 340 3.46 18.32 -1.03
C ASN A 340 4.07 18.43 0.37
N GLU A 341 3.53 19.32 1.20
CA GLU A 341 3.84 19.44 2.63
C GLU A 341 2.62 19.18 3.53
N GLY A 342 2.86 18.80 4.79
CA GLY A 342 1.82 18.28 5.71
C GLY A 342 0.76 19.31 6.13
N ASP A 343 1.11 20.59 6.02
CA ASP A 343 0.26 21.75 6.33
C ASP A 343 -0.44 22.35 5.09
N GLU A 344 -0.18 21.85 3.88
CA GLU A 344 -0.89 22.29 2.69
C GLU A 344 -2.39 22.01 2.80
N GLY A 345 -3.22 23.05 2.66
CA GLY A 345 -4.67 22.94 2.72
C GLY A 345 -5.24 22.65 4.12
N VAL A 346 -4.51 23.04 5.18
CA VAL A 346 -5.02 23.08 6.55
C VAL A 346 -5.95 24.28 6.73
N PHE A 347 -7.13 24.03 7.31
CA PHE A 347 -8.10 25.05 7.73
C PHE A 347 -8.24 25.03 9.26
N PHE A 348 -9.06 25.94 9.82
CA PHE A 348 -9.30 26.08 11.27
C PHE A 348 -9.33 24.75 12.03
N PHE A 349 -8.67 24.72 13.20
CA PHE A 349 -8.53 23.54 14.08
C PHE A 349 -7.78 22.36 13.44
N ASP A 350 -6.70 22.65 12.71
CA ASP A 350 -5.84 21.65 12.06
C ASP A 350 -6.56 20.72 11.08
N ARG A 351 -7.75 21.10 10.65
CA ARG A 351 -8.57 20.30 9.74
C ARG A 351 -7.88 20.23 8.39
N GLY A 352 -7.50 19.02 8.00
CA GLY A 352 -6.84 18.74 6.74
C GLY A 352 -5.33 18.51 6.86
N ARG A 353 -4.75 18.64 8.05
CA ARG A 353 -3.33 18.32 8.32
C ARG A 353 -3.04 16.85 8.03
N VAL A 354 -1.84 16.56 7.58
CA VAL A 354 -1.30 15.21 7.47
C VAL A 354 -0.03 15.12 8.30
N ASN A 355 0.01 14.16 9.22
CA ASN A 355 1.07 14.05 10.23
C ASN A 355 2.20 13.08 9.86
N THR A 356 2.01 12.29 8.79
CA THR A 356 3.01 11.33 8.30
C THR A 356 3.24 11.46 6.79
N ALA A 357 4.49 11.34 6.36
CA ALA A 357 4.89 11.27 4.95
C ALA A 357 4.27 10.05 4.27
N TYR A 358 4.08 8.97 5.03
CA TYR A 358 3.35 7.79 4.56
C TYR A 358 1.96 8.14 4.01
N VAL A 359 1.13 8.82 4.82
CA VAL A 359 -0.25 9.15 4.42
C VAL A 359 -0.23 10.12 3.24
N MET A 360 0.75 11.02 3.20
CA MET A 360 0.92 11.95 2.09
C MET A 360 1.31 11.24 0.79
N ALA A 361 2.38 10.45 0.79
CA ALA A 361 2.83 9.67 -0.36
C ALA A 361 1.71 8.74 -0.85
N SER A 362 1.01 8.06 0.07
CA SER A 362 -0.17 7.24 -0.21
C SER A 362 -1.24 8.01 -0.99
N GLN A 363 -1.55 9.26 -0.61
CA GLN A 363 -2.56 10.06 -1.29
C GLN A 363 -2.08 10.63 -2.64
N MET A 364 -0.81 11.02 -2.74
CA MET A 364 -0.19 11.49 -3.99
C MET A 364 -0.15 10.36 -5.02
N VAL A 365 0.31 9.18 -4.63
CA VAL A 365 0.35 7.98 -5.48
C VAL A 365 -1.05 7.54 -5.86
N LYS A 366 -2.04 7.65 -4.97
CA LYS A 366 -3.46 7.37 -5.31
C LYS A 366 -4.01 8.27 -6.41
N TRP A 367 -3.58 9.53 -6.45
CA TRP A 367 -3.92 10.43 -7.56
C TRP A 367 -3.28 10.00 -8.87
N ILE A 368 -2.01 9.60 -8.79
CA ILE A 368 -1.25 9.10 -9.94
C ILE A 368 -1.88 7.81 -10.48
N GLY A 369 -2.20 6.83 -9.64
CA GLY A 369 -2.84 5.58 -10.08
C GLY A 369 -4.11 5.83 -10.88
N LYS A 370 -4.96 6.76 -10.41
CA LYS A 370 -6.16 7.18 -11.16
C LYS A 370 -5.87 7.89 -12.48
N SER A 371 -4.75 8.61 -12.59
CA SER A 371 -4.33 9.33 -13.79
C SER A 371 -3.76 8.39 -14.85
N VAL A 372 -3.07 7.34 -14.41
CA VAL A 372 -2.47 6.33 -15.28
C VAL A 372 -3.51 5.30 -15.73
N ALA A 373 -4.42 4.89 -14.83
CA ALA A 373 -5.42 3.85 -15.12
C ALA A 373 -6.63 4.33 -15.92
N LYS A 374 -6.83 5.65 -16.03
CA LYS A 374 -7.87 6.28 -16.85
C LYS A 374 -7.22 6.94 -18.06
#